data_AF-A0A926ZR07-F1
#
_entry.id   AF-A0A926ZR07-F1
#
_cell.length_a   1.000
_cell.length_b   1.000
_cell.length_c   1.000
_cell.angle_alpha   90.00
_cell.angle_beta   90.00
_cell.angle_gamma   90.00
#
_symmetry.space_group_name_H-M   'P 1'
#
loop_
_entity.id
_entity.type
_entity.pdbx_description
1 polymer ?
#
loop_
_entity_poly.entity_id
_entity_poly.type
_entity_poly.pdbx_seq_one_letter_code
_entity_poly.pdbx_strand_id
1 'polypeptide(L)'
;MLNFSKVLALALTSLSFYTASIPTFLKPALAGEPIIDRNCHRHERTQAVFQKIPPQNQARILLTSPFKVNNQKYALQLLKFPNSTGVLCLWKPNDRLPQRLKSLSMIQDKVIEKVERDASHPGTYIVTVRGEKAEDILTRAYRLNLTNPNQPKATLLVRVYKK
;
A
#
# COMPACT_ATOMS: atom_id res chain seq x y z
N MET A 1 -70.66 -41.82 -28.66
CA MET A 1 -70.02 -40.56 -29.12
C MET A 1 -69.73 -39.73 -27.88
N LEU A 2 -68.47 -39.72 -27.42
CA LEU A 2 -68.02 -38.91 -26.29
C LEU A 2 -67.26 -37.69 -26.84
N ASN A 3 -67.72 -36.50 -26.45
CA ASN A 3 -67.27 -35.20 -26.95
C ASN A 3 -65.84 -34.87 -26.50
N PHE A 4 -64.94 -34.74 -27.48
CA PHE A 4 -63.52 -34.38 -27.31
C PHE A 4 -63.25 -32.90 -26.96
N SER A 5 -64.28 -32.06 -26.74
CA SER A 5 -64.08 -30.59 -26.64
C SER A 5 -63.72 -30.05 -25.26
N LYS A 6 -63.60 -30.89 -24.22
CA LYS A 6 -63.27 -30.43 -22.85
C LYS A 6 -61.83 -30.61 -22.40
N VAL A 7 -60.97 -31.22 -23.21
CA VAL A 7 -59.57 -31.50 -22.80
C VAL A 7 -58.60 -30.37 -23.17
N LEU A 8 -58.98 -29.45 -24.06
CA LEU A 8 -58.09 -28.38 -24.56
C LEU A 8 -58.07 -27.09 -23.72
N ALA A 9 -58.90 -26.96 -22.68
CA ALA A 9 -58.94 -25.76 -21.85
C ALA A 9 -57.98 -25.79 -20.63
N LEU A 10 -57.24 -26.88 -20.42
CA LEU A 10 -56.48 -27.13 -19.18
C LEU A 10 -54.97 -27.29 -19.36
N ALA A 11 -54.42 -26.87 -20.51
CA ALA A 11 -52.99 -26.97 -20.81
C ALA A 11 -52.24 -25.62 -20.89
N LEU A 12 -52.82 -24.54 -20.36
CA LEU A 12 -52.26 -23.17 -20.49
C LEU A 12 -51.85 -22.50 -19.17
N THR A 13 -51.83 -23.20 -18.03
CA THR A 13 -51.54 -22.59 -16.71
C THR A 13 -50.35 -23.19 -15.96
N SER A 14 -49.38 -23.83 -16.64
CA SER A 14 -48.21 -24.41 -15.97
C SER A 14 -46.84 -24.00 -16.55
N LEU A 15 -46.73 -22.80 -17.14
CA LEU A 15 -45.43 -22.15 -17.38
C LEU A 15 -45.21 -20.97 -16.42
N SER A 16 -45.42 -21.21 -15.12
CA SER A 16 -45.01 -20.27 -14.07
C SER A 16 -43.53 -20.47 -13.74
N PHE A 17 -42.70 -19.60 -14.33
CA PHE A 17 -41.47 -19.02 -13.77
C PHE A 17 -40.57 -19.96 -12.94
N TYR A 18 -39.79 -20.80 -13.61
CA TYR A 18 -38.47 -21.16 -13.10
C TYR A 18 -37.47 -20.07 -13.51
N THR A 19 -37.59 -18.90 -12.90
CA THR A 19 -36.44 -17.99 -12.85
C THR A 19 -35.39 -18.68 -12.00
N ALA A 20 -34.39 -19.27 -12.65
CA ALA A 20 -33.16 -19.70 -11.99
C ALA A 20 -32.60 -18.46 -11.28
N SER A 21 -32.81 -18.37 -9.97
CA SER A 21 -32.11 -17.44 -9.11
C SER A 21 -30.67 -17.91 -9.08
N ILE A 22 -29.87 -17.45 -10.05
CA ILE A 22 -28.41 -17.53 -9.95
C ILE A 22 -28.08 -16.71 -8.71
N PRO A 23 -27.60 -17.30 -7.60
CA PRO A 23 -27.08 -16.51 -6.52
C PRO A 23 -25.78 -15.94 -7.06
N THR A 24 -25.83 -14.74 -7.62
CA THR A 24 -24.62 -13.94 -7.85
C THR A 24 -24.04 -13.66 -6.48
N PHE A 25 -23.20 -14.57 -5.97
CA PHE A 25 -22.26 -14.34 -4.89
C PHE A 25 -21.21 -13.34 -5.39
N LEU A 26 -21.64 -12.12 -5.70
CA LEU A 26 -20.75 -10.98 -5.83
C LEU A 26 -20.22 -10.74 -4.43
N LYS A 27 -18.97 -11.18 -4.18
CA LYS A 27 -18.25 -10.78 -2.96
C LYS A 27 -18.36 -9.25 -2.89
N PRO A 28 -18.84 -8.67 -1.79
CA PRO A 28 -18.96 -7.22 -1.69
C PRO A 28 -17.57 -6.62 -1.85
N ALA A 29 -17.33 -5.98 -2.99
CA ALA A 29 -16.18 -5.11 -3.18
C ALA A 29 -16.48 -3.84 -2.39
N LEU A 30 -15.68 -3.58 -1.36
CA LEU A 30 -15.81 -2.32 -0.64
C LEU A 30 -15.22 -1.24 -1.54
N ALA A 31 -16.03 -0.25 -1.92
CA ALA A 31 -15.54 0.90 -2.66
C ALA A 31 -14.44 1.64 -1.87
N GLY A 32 -13.44 2.18 -2.59
CA GLY A 32 -12.38 3.00 -2.02
C GLY A 32 -10.97 2.65 -2.53
N GLU A 33 -9.98 3.36 -2.00
CA GLU A 33 -8.58 3.12 -2.34
C GLU A 33 -8.10 1.74 -1.83
N PRO A 34 -7.20 1.07 -2.57
CA PRO A 34 -6.57 -0.16 -2.12
C PRO A 34 -5.83 0.04 -0.80
N ILE A 35 -5.85 -0.98 0.05
CA ILE A 35 -5.19 -0.95 1.36
C ILE A 35 -3.70 -1.22 1.16
N ILE A 36 -2.84 -0.38 1.74
CA ILE A 36 -1.38 -0.58 1.72
C ILE A 36 -0.93 -1.02 3.11
N ASP A 37 -0.20 -2.14 3.18
CA ASP A 37 0.34 -2.66 4.43
C ASP A 37 1.76 -2.14 4.74
N ARG A 38 2.26 -2.50 5.92
CA ARG A 38 3.62 -2.14 6.37
C ARG A 38 4.75 -2.75 5.53
N ASN A 39 4.47 -3.77 4.74
CA ASN A 39 5.42 -4.38 3.81
C ASN A 39 5.36 -3.77 2.41
N CYS A 40 4.63 -2.66 2.24
CA CYS A 40 4.42 -1.96 0.98
C CYS A 40 3.51 -2.73 0.01
N HIS A 41 2.85 -3.81 0.43
CA HIS A 41 1.95 -4.53 -0.45
C HIS A 41 0.62 -3.79 -0.56
N ARG A 42 0.12 -3.72 -1.80
CA ARG A 42 -1.19 -3.17 -2.12
C ARG A 42 -2.19 -4.31 -2.19
N HIS A 43 -3.25 -4.20 -1.42
CA HIS A 43 -4.31 -5.19 -1.31
C HIS A 43 -5.62 -4.59 -1.83
N GLU A 44 -6.36 -5.37 -2.61
CA GLU A 44 -7.72 -5.01 -2.98
C GLU A 44 -8.59 -4.84 -1.73
N ARG A 45 -9.46 -3.84 -1.73
CA ARG A 45 -10.30 -3.52 -0.59
C ARG A 45 -11.50 -4.48 -0.52
N THR A 46 -11.27 -5.64 0.07
CA THR A 46 -12.31 -6.62 0.37
C THR A 46 -12.59 -6.69 1.87
N GLN A 47 -13.76 -7.19 2.27
CA GLN A 47 -14.10 -7.36 3.69
C GLN A 47 -13.06 -8.20 4.45
N ALA A 48 -12.56 -9.28 3.82
CA ALA A 48 -11.55 -10.15 4.40
C ALA A 48 -10.21 -9.42 4.65
N VAL A 49 -9.78 -8.60 3.69
CA VAL A 49 -8.55 -7.79 3.83
C VAL A 49 -8.74 -6.70 4.88
N PHE A 50 -9.89 -6.03 4.91
CA PHE A 50 -10.18 -4.99 5.89
C PHE A 50 -10.16 -5.52 7.32
N GLN A 51 -10.65 -6.74 7.54
CA GLN A 51 -10.56 -7.44 8.83
C GLN A 51 -9.11 -7.84 9.17
N LYS A 52 -8.33 -8.31 8.18
CA LYS A 52 -6.93 -8.73 8.39
C LYS A 52 -5.96 -7.56 8.60
N ILE A 53 -6.23 -6.41 7.96
CA ILE A 53 -5.40 -5.21 8.00
C ILE A 53 -6.24 -4.07 8.60
N PRO A 54 -6.27 -3.96 9.93
CA PRO A 54 -7.11 -2.98 10.61
C PRO A 54 -6.62 -1.55 10.34
N PRO A 55 -7.47 -0.52 10.51
CA PRO A 55 -7.17 0.86 10.09
C PRO A 55 -5.82 1.42 10.54
N GLN A 56 -5.37 1.11 11.76
CA GLN A 56 -4.06 1.52 12.30
C GLN A 56 -2.86 0.96 11.53
N ASN A 57 -3.07 -0.10 10.75
CA ASN A 57 -2.08 -0.76 9.90
C ASN A 57 -2.31 -0.46 8.40
N GLN A 58 -3.17 0.49 8.07
CA GLN A 58 -3.40 0.94 6.71
C GLN A 58 -2.57 2.20 6.46
N ALA A 59 -1.64 2.12 5.51
CA ALA A 59 -0.77 3.23 5.15
C ALA A 59 -1.41 4.11 4.07
N ARG A 60 -1.03 5.39 4.07
CA ARG A 60 -1.25 6.31 2.94
C ARG A 60 0.09 6.66 2.31
N ILE A 61 0.12 6.84 0.98
CA ILE A 61 1.31 7.31 0.29
C ILE A 61 1.44 8.82 0.54
N LEU A 62 2.51 9.25 1.21
CA LEU A 62 2.80 10.66 1.46
C LEU A 62 3.71 11.27 0.39
N LEU A 63 4.61 10.47 -0.16
CA LEU A 63 5.54 10.88 -1.21
C LEU A 63 5.78 9.73 -2.18
N THR A 64 5.85 10.04 -3.47
CA THR A 64 6.46 9.19 -4.49
C THR A 64 7.50 10.01 -5.24
N SER A 65 8.76 9.61 -5.18
CA SER A 65 9.89 10.31 -5.79
C SER A 65 10.57 9.42 -6.82
N PRO A 66 10.39 9.67 -8.13
CA PRO A 66 11.08 8.92 -9.17
C PRO A 66 12.54 9.32 -9.27
N PHE A 67 13.40 8.36 -9.56
CA PHE A 67 14.83 8.56 -9.82
C PHE A 67 15.36 7.58 -10.86
N LYS A 68 16.53 7.87 -11.42
CA LYS A 68 17.18 7.04 -12.43
C LYS A 68 18.61 6.74 -11.98
N VAL A 69 18.97 5.46 -11.97
CA VAL A 69 20.33 4.95 -11.70
C VAL A 69 20.58 3.77 -12.63
N ASN A 70 21.80 3.59 -13.12
CA ASN A 70 22.16 2.49 -14.03
C ASN A 70 21.21 2.33 -15.23
N ASN A 71 20.81 3.46 -15.84
CA ASN A 71 19.83 3.53 -16.93
C ASN A 71 18.42 2.97 -16.65
N GLN A 72 18.12 2.63 -15.39
CA GLN A 72 16.85 2.10 -14.96
C GLN A 72 16.07 3.12 -14.11
N LYS A 73 14.74 3.14 -14.26
CA LYS A 73 13.84 4.03 -13.52
C LYS A 73 13.36 3.33 -12.25
N TYR A 74 13.48 4.01 -11.13
CA TYR A 74 13.04 3.58 -9.81
C TYR A 74 12.12 4.64 -9.21
N ALA A 75 11.40 4.30 -8.15
CA ALA A 75 10.72 5.31 -7.33
C ALA A 75 10.83 4.97 -5.85
N LEU A 76 11.23 5.97 -5.05
CA LEU A 76 11.17 5.90 -3.60
C LEU A 76 9.79 6.38 -3.15
N GLN A 77 9.10 5.58 -2.34
CA GLN A 77 7.82 5.94 -1.75
C GLN A 77 7.95 6.04 -0.23
N LEU A 78 7.33 7.07 0.34
CA LEU A 78 7.13 7.20 1.78
C LEU A 78 5.66 6.91 2.09
N LEU A 79 5.44 5.88 2.89
CA LEU A 79 4.14 5.56 3.47
C LEU A 79 4.04 6.17 4.86
N LYS A 80 2.88 6.73 5.19
CA LYS A 80 2.55 7.24 6.53
C LYS A 80 1.39 6.44 7.12
N PHE A 81 1.58 5.95 8.34
CA PHE A 81 0.56 5.25 9.12
C PHE A 81 -0.19 6.22 10.05
N PRO A 82 -1.39 5.86 10.54
CA PRO A 82 -2.18 6.71 11.44
C PRO A 82 -1.45 7.10 12.73
N ASN A 83 -0.56 6.24 13.24
CA ASN A 83 0.29 6.53 14.40
C ASN A 83 1.49 7.47 14.07
N SER A 84 1.48 8.11 12.90
CA SER A 84 2.55 8.97 12.37
C SER A 84 3.88 8.27 12.06
N THR A 85 3.95 6.94 12.13
CA THR A 85 5.15 6.21 11.67
C THR A 85 5.26 6.21 10.15
N GLY A 86 6.49 6.28 9.67
CA GLY A 86 6.85 6.29 8.27
C GLY A 86 7.55 4.99 7.85
N VAL A 87 7.23 4.52 6.64
CA VAL A 87 7.89 3.37 6.02
C VAL A 87 8.36 3.76 4.62
N LEU A 88 9.63 3.46 4.32
CA LEU A 88 10.19 3.69 2.99
C LEU A 88 10.11 2.41 2.15
N CYS A 89 9.55 2.56 0.95
CA CYS A 89 9.35 1.52 -0.04
C CYS A 89 10.05 1.88 -1.34
N LEU A 90 10.60 0.90 -2.04
CA LEU A 90 11.29 1.08 -3.31
C LEU A 90 10.55 0.33 -4.41
N TRP A 91 10.12 1.06 -5.43
CA TRP A 91 9.72 0.51 -6.72
C TRP A 91 10.96 0.27 -7.57
N LYS A 92 11.15 -0.99 -7.96
CA LYS A 92 12.20 -1.40 -8.90
C LYS A 92 11.59 -1.62 -10.29
N PRO A 93 12.39 -1.45 -11.35
CA PRO A 93 12.02 -1.91 -12.68
C PRO A 93 11.68 -3.40 -12.65
N ASN A 94 10.68 -3.81 -13.42
CA ASN A 94 10.24 -5.19 -13.60
C ASN A 94 9.64 -5.88 -12.35
N ASP A 95 9.71 -5.27 -11.17
CA ASP A 95 9.00 -5.73 -9.99
C ASP A 95 7.53 -5.31 -10.07
N ARG A 96 6.63 -6.26 -9.77
CA ARG A 96 5.19 -5.99 -9.74
C ARG A 96 4.75 -5.22 -8.50
N LEU A 97 5.54 -5.26 -7.43
CA LEU A 97 5.20 -4.71 -6.12
C LEU A 97 6.40 -3.94 -5.55
N PRO A 98 6.18 -2.81 -4.88
CA PRO A 98 7.24 -2.11 -4.19
C PRO A 98 7.74 -2.93 -3.01
N GLN A 99 9.04 -2.82 -2.74
CA GLN A 99 9.69 -3.55 -1.67
C GLN A 99 10.03 -2.62 -0.52
N ARG A 100 9.70 -3.03 0.69
CA ARG A 100 10.16 -2.34 1.90
C ARG A 100 11.69 -2.36 2.00
N LEU A 101 12.29 -1.22 2.31
CA LEU A 101 13.73 -1.11 2.56
C LEU A 101 14.11 -1.66 3.95
N LYS A 102 14.05 -2.98 4.12
CA LYS A 102 14.21 -3.68 5.43
C LYS A 102 15.57 -3.47 6.08
N SER A 103 16.64 -3.29 5.30
CA SER A 103 18.00 -3.06 5.80
C SER A 103 18.18 -1.73 6.52
N LEU A 104 17.20 -0.83 6.47
CA LEU A 104 17.29 0.54 7.00
C LEU A 104 16.53 0.70 8.32
N SER A 105 16.74 -0.21 9.28
CA SER A 105 16.01 -0.24 10.57
C SER A 105 16.07 1.08 11.35
N MET A 106 17.15 1.85 11.21
CA MET A 106 17.31 3.17 11.86
C MET A 106 16.37 4.26 11.34
N ILE A 107 15.73 4.05 10.17
CA ILE A 107 14.77 4.98 9.55
C ILE A 107 13.36 4.37 9.53
N GLN A 108 13.25 3.07 9.30
CA GLN A 108 11.98 2.35 9.21
C GLN A 108 11.18 2.41 10.52
N ASP A 109 9.86 2.51 10.40
CA ASP A 109 8.93 2.56 11.55
C ASP A 109 9.14 3.73 12.52
N LYS A 110 9.94 4.72 12.15
CA LYS A 110 10.12 5.96 12.91
C LYS A 110 9.18 7.05 12.41
N VAL A 111 9.02 8.13 13.18
CA VAL A 111 8.32 9.32 12.70
C VAL A 111 9.24 10.04 11.72
N ILE A 112 9.01 9.84 10.42
CA ILE A 112 9.74 10.51 9.34
C ILE A 112 9.11 11.88 9.14
N GLU A 113 9.86 12.93 9.48
CA GLU A 113 9.39 14.31 9.37
C GLU A 113 9.54 14.83 7.94
N LYS A 114 10.64 14.45 7.28
CA LYS A 114 10.98 14.96 5.95
C LYS A 114 11.81 13.97 5.14
N VAL A 115 11.57 13.94 3.84
CA VAL A 115 12.41 13.24 2.85
C VAL A 115 12.70 14.23 1.73
N GLU A 116 13.98 14.52 1.51
CA GLU A 116 14.44 15.45 0.49
C GLU A 116 15.35 14.73 -0.48
N ARG A 117 15.23 15.03 -1.76
CA ARG A 117 16.14 14.50 -2.77
C ARG A 117 17.41 15.35 -2.79
N ASP A 118 18.58 14.70 -2.80
CA ASP A 118 19.84 15.38 -3.11
C ASP A 118 19.89 15.62 -4.62
N ALA A 119 19.86 16.89 -5.03
CA ALA A 119 19.89 17.28 -6.44
C ALA A 119 21.23 16.95 -7.11
N SER A 120 22.32 16.90 -6.34
CA SER A 120 23.68 16.67 -6.86
C SER A 120 23.96 15.18 -7.10
N HIS A 121 23.25 14.30 -6.40
CA HIS A 121 23.50 12.85 -6.43
C HIS A 121 22.20 12.08 -6.75
N PRO A 122 22.00 11.63 -8.00
CA PRO A 122 20.84 10.82 -8.37
C PRO A 122 20.66 9.60 -7.46
N GLY A 123 19.43 9.38 -7.00
CA GLY A 123 19.12 8.28 -6.07
C GLY A 123 19.60 8.49 -4.64
N THR A 124 20.06 9.69 -4.28
CA THR A 124 20.40 10.04 -2.90
C THR A 124 19.32 10.94 -2.29
N TYR A 125 19.03 10.69 -1.02
CA TYR A 125 17.99 11.38 -0.26
C TYR A 125 18.50 11.74 1.14
N ILE A 126 17.96 12.81 1.71
CA ILE A 126 18.12 13.16 3.12
C ILE A 126 16.81 12.84 3.81
N VAL A 127 16.88 11.97 4.83
CA VAL A 127 15.71 11.53 5.60
C VAL A 127 15.86 12.02 7.03
N THR A 128 14.95 12.89 7.45
CA THR A 128 14.89 13.41 8.82
C THR A 128 13.85 12.63 9.61
N VAL A 129 14.28 12.04 10.71
CA VAL A 129 13.42 11.34 11.66
C VAL A 129 13.42 12.04 13.00
N ARG A 130 12.27 12.05 13.66
CA ARG A 130 12.13 12.51 15.03
C ARG A 130 12.83 11.55 15.99
N GLY A 131 13.53 12.09 16.98
CA GLY A 131 14.07 11.32 18.10
C GLY A 131 12.96 10.76 18.98
N GLU A 132 13.30 9.74 19.77
CA GLU A 132 12.30 9.15 20.67
C GLU A 132 12.05 10.06 21.88
N LYS A 133 10.86 9.93 22.49
CA LYS A 133 10.48 10.81 23.61
C LYS A 133 11.47 10.73 24.77
N ALA A 134 11.99 9.54 25.06
CA ALA A 134 12.94 9.28 26.14
C ALA A 134 14.40 9.66 25.82
N GLU A 135 14.72 9.99 24.56
CA GLU A 135 16.07 10.37 24.17
C GLU A 135 16.29 11.88 24.33
N ASP A 136 17.54 12.31 24.54
CA ASP A 136 17.91 13.74 24.49
C ASP A 136 18.03 14.28 23.04
N ILE A 137 17.55 13.51 22.06
CA ILE A 137 17.66 13.85 20.64
C ILE A 137 16.28 14.32 20.16
N LEU A 138 16.26 15.50 19.54
CA LEU A 138 15.08 16.07 18.88
C LEU A 138 14.86 15.43 17.51
N THR A 139 15.90 15.42 16.67
CA THR A 139 15.86 14.83 15.32
C THR A 139 17.21 14.22 14.92
N ARG A 140 17.16 13.26 14.00
CA ARG A 140 18.33 12.70 13.32
C ARG A 140 18.11 12.83 11.82
N ALA A 141 19.11 13.30 11.09
CA ALA A 141 19.09 13.28 9.63
C ALA A 141 20.04 12.21 9.11
N TYR A 142 19.56 11.41 8.16
CA TYR A 142 20.33 10.36 7.51
C TYR A 142 20.43 10.64 6.01
N ARG A 143 21.61 10.41 5.44
CA ARG A 143 21.78 10.28 4.00
C ARG A 143 21.38 8.87 3.59
N LEU A 144 20.31 8.73 2.83
CA LEU A 144 19.90 7.50 2.18
C LEU A 144 20.46 7.46 0.75
N ASN A 145 21.30 6.48 0.46
CA ASN A 145 21.89 6.27 -0.85
C ASN A 145 21.27 5.03 -1.52
N LEU A 146 20.63 5.26 -2.68
CA LEU A 146 20.01 4.26 -3.55
C LEU A 146 20.69 4.16 -4.92
N THR A 147 21.95 4.60 -5.05
CA THR A 147 22.76 4.43 -6.27
C THR A 147 22.94 2.95 -6.64
N ASN A 148 22.98 2.07 -5.63
CA ASN A 148 22.75 0.63 -5.78
C ASN A 148 21.42 0.24 -5.11
N PRO A 149 20.30 0.16 -5.85
CA PRO A 149 18.97 -0.13 -5.30
C PRO A 149 18.82 -1.50 -4.66
N ASN A 150 19.74 -2.44 -4.94
CA ASN A 150 19.76 -3.77 -4.32
C ASN A 150 20.48 -3.76 -2.97
N GLN A 151 21.30 -2.75 -2.70
CA GLN A 151 21.97 -2.56 -1.42
C GLN A 151 21.79 -1.11 -0.92
N PRO A 152 20.57 -0.73 -0.51
CA PRO A 152 20.31 0.57 0.10
C PRO A 152 21.22 0.77 1.32
N LYS A 153 21.86 1.94 1.38
CA LYS A 153 22.68 2.32 2.54
C LYS A 153 22.15 3.61 3.13
N ALA A 154 22.08 3.70 4.44
CA ALA A 154 21.88 4.98 5.10
C ALA A 154 23.00 5.29 6.09
N THR A 155 23.34 6.57 6.17
CA THR A 155 24.45 7.08 6.98
C THR A 155 23.97 8.27 7.77
N LEU A 156 24.23 8.28 9.07
CA LEU A 156 23.87 9.41 9.92
C LEU A 156 24.68 10.64 9.49
N LEU A 157 24.00 11.78 9.32
CA LEU A 157 24.64 13.06 9.00
C LEU A 157 24.72 13.96 10.23
N VAL A 158 23.60 14.13 10.93
CA VAL A 158 23.52 15.05 12.07
C VAL A 158 22.50 14.56 13.09
N ARG A 159 22.76 14.88 14.36
CA ARG A 159 21.83 14.76 15.49
C ARG A 159 21.58 16.16 16.03
N VAL A 160 20.31 16.50 16.23
CA VAL A 160 19.90 17.74 16.90
C VAL A 160 19.42 17.36 18.29
N TYR A 161 19.97 17.97 19.33
CA TYR A 161 19.64 17.68 20.72
C TYR A 161 18.51 18.58 21.22
N LYS A 162 17.82 18.13 22.27
CA LYS A 162 16.85 18.96 22.99
C LYS A 162 17.62 20.05 23.75
N LYS A 163 16.98 21.19 23.94
CA LYS A 163 17.51 22.28 24.77
C LYS A 163 17.10 22.11 26.21
#